data_AF-A0A833UPL4-F1
#
_entry.id   AF-A0A833UPL4-F1
#
_cell.length_a   1.000
_cell.length_b   1.000
_cell.length_c   1.000
_cell.angle_alpha   90.00
_cell.angle_beta   90.00
_cell.angle_gamma   90.00
#
_symmetry.space_group_name_H-M   'P 1'
#
loop_
_entity.id
_entity.type
_entity.pdbx_description
1 polymer ?
#
loop_
_entity_poly.entity_id
_entity_poly.type
_entity_poly.pdbx_seq_one_letter_code
_entity_poly.pdbx_strand_id
1 'polypeptide(L)'
;MITFSGLLLLMFMFMPWGINQVYEDRQEFFQEMRGGTQQNNARNRTTENRNGTANTAQGQSGQAQQTAGNEQRSRGERRAKHQQEAGQPAVLTDLAPIIANAQSQWKDNPIASIQIIAPNTTNVSIELRALYAKSVIQRGVYPVLKFDGVTGKDISDDLQARNTSVPMGIYNVVTVLHEARGLDLTFRWLLFFSGVLGTLMVATGLILWCVKRAPQQQKQGHKSFGYRFVEVMNIAAVIGLPIACAAYFYANRFIPFEVEARLNWEIPAFFIAWLASLIYAAIRPHRQAWLELLMLATVAYALLPLINFMTGGQALWNSIANDQWMIASFDLMTLAIAILFFLSFYKVKKHKGLPVKKAKNVPSTKEIAV
;
A
#
# COMPACT_ATOMS: atom_id res chain seq x y z
N MET A 1 2.03 3.50 10.28
CA MET A 1 1.57 2.57 9.23
C MET A 1 1.65 1.09 9.64
N ILE A 2 2.69 0.63 10.35
CA ILE A 2 2.80 -0.77 10.83
C ILE A 2 1.66 -1.19 11.80
N THR A 3 1.07 -0.24 12.54
CA THR A 3 0.07 -0.52 13.58
C THR A 3 -1.24 -1.10 13.04
N PHE A 4 -1.77 -0.56 11.93
CA PHE A 4 -3.01 -1.06 11.36
C PHE A 4 -2.82 -2.35 10.55
N SER A 5 -1.68 -2.54 9.88
CA SER A 5 -1.35 -3.83 9.23
C SER A 5 -1.28 -4.97 10.24
N GLY A 6 -0.66 -4.73 11.40
CA GLY A 6 -0.60 -5.72 12.49
C GLY A 6 -2.00 -6.04 13.02
N LEU A 7 -2.87 -5.03 13.16
CA LEU A 7 -4.24 -5.22 13.61
C LEU A 7 -5.08 -5.98 12.56
N LEU A 8 -4.89 -5.72 11.27
CA LEU A 8 -5.49 -6.49 10.19
C LEU A 8 -5.00 -7.94 10.22
N LEU A 9 -3.69 -8.18 10.29
CA LEU A 9 -3.13 -9.53 10.41
C LEU A 9 -3.66 -10.27 11.64
N LEU A 10 -3.76 -9.58 12.78
CA LEU A 10 -4.33 -10.11 14.00
C LEU A 10 -5.80 -10.49 13.81
N MET A 11 -6.61 -9.63 13.21
CA MET A 11 -8.03 -9.89 12.98
C MET A 11 -8.28 -11.00 11.96
N PHE A 12 -7.43 -11.14 10.95
CA PHE A 12 -7.60 -12.14 9.89
C PHE A 12 -6.97 -13.49 10.19
N MET A 13 -5.74 -13.46 10.70
CA MET A 13 -4.92 -14.65 10.84
C MET A 13 -5.02 -15.23 12.24
N PHE A 14 -4.83 -14.39 13.25
CA PHE A 14 -4.60 -14.87 14.62
C PHE A 14 -5.86 -14.91 15.49
N MET A 15 -6.81 -14.01 15.29
CA MET A 15 -8.04 -13.90 16.09
C MET A 15 -9.26 -13.56 15.20
N PRO A 16 -9.73 -14.51 14.38
CA PRO A 16 -10.88 -14.36 13.48
C PRO A 16 -12.24 -14.43 14.18
N TRP A 17 -12.28 -14.28 15.51
CA TRP A 17 -13.49 -14.62 16.30
C TRP A 17 -14.69 -13.76 15.91
N GLY A 18 -14.47 -12.47 15.60
CA GLY A 18 -15.53 -11.61 15.10
C GLY A 18 -16.11 -12.07 13.75
N ILE A 19 -15.27 -12.58 12.85
CA ILE A 19 -15.72 -13.10 11.55
C ILE A 19 -16.53 -14.38 11.77
N ASN A 20 -16.01 -15.31 12.58
CA ASN A 20 -16.65 -16.60 12.84
C ASN A 20 -17.99 -16.49 13.61
N GLN A 21 -18.29 -15.35 14.24
CA GLN A 21 -19.58 -15.10 14.90
C GLN A 21 -20.72 -14.78 13.92
N VAL A 22 -20.38 -14.31 12.70
CA VAL A 22 -21.35 -13.86 11.70
C VAL A 22 -21.32 -14.71 10.43
N TYR A 23 -20.15 -15.28 10.11
CA TYR A 23 -19.92 -16.06 8.90
C TYR A 23 -19.54 -17.50 9.28
N GLU A 24 -20.21 -18.48 8.69
CA GLU A 24 -19.93 -19.91 8.91
C GLU A 24 -18.61 -20.32 8.24
N ASP A 25 -18.35 -19.79 7.03
CA ASP A 25 -17.08 -19.95 6.33
C ASP A 25 -16.41 -18.59 6.09
N ARG A 26 -15.09 -18.54 6.30
CA ARG A 26 -14.28 -17.36 5.96
C ARG A 26 -14.33 -17.05 4.47
N GLN A 27 -14.53 -18.05 3.61
CA GLN A 27 -14.67 -17.81 2.18
C GLN A 27 -15.85 -16.89 1.86
N GLU A 28 -16.96 -16.98 2.61
CA GLU A 28 -18.13 -16.11 2.45
C GLU A 28 -17.79 -14.66 2.82
N PHE A 29 -17.06 -14.45 3.91
CA PHE A 29 -16.56 -13.13 4.29
C PHE A 29 -15.67 -12.51 3.20
N PHE A 30 -14.71 -13.29 2.68
CA PHE A 30 -13.85 -12.83 1.59
C PHE A 30 -14.60 -12.68 0.25
N GLN A 31 -15.68 -13.40 0.04
CA GLN A 31 -16.56 -13.24 -1.12
C GLN A 31 -17.43 -11.99 -0.98
N GLU A 32 -17.91 -11.65 0.21
CA GLU A 32 -18.64 -10.40 0.46
C GLU A 32 -17.73 -9.17 0.31
N MET A 33 -16.51 -9.23 0.86
CA MET A 33 -15.48 -8.20 0.63
C MET A 33 -15.13 -8.05 -0.85
N ARG A 34 -14.92 -9.18 -1.53
CA ARG A 34 -14.63 -9.17 -2.97
C ARG A 34 -15.86 -8.79 -3.77
N GLY A 35 -17.07 -9.09 -3.34
CA GLY A 35 -18.32 -8.76 -4.03
C GLY A 35 -18.49 -7.27 -4.22
N GLY A 36 -18.23 -6.48 -3.16
CA GLY A 36 -18.20 -5.01 -3.24
C GLY A 36 -17.09 -4.47 -4.17
N THR A 37 -15.99 -5.21 -4.36
CA THR A 37 -14.81 -4.78 -5.13
C THR A 37 -14.79 -5.31 -6.58
N GLN A 38 -15.27 -6.53 -6.82
CA GLN A 38 -15.35 -7.20 -8.12
C GLN A 38 -16.55 -6.71 -8.92
N GLN A 39 -17.66 -6.35 -8.27
CA GLN A 39 -18.72 -5.61 -8.94
C GLN A 39 -18.15 -4.30 -9.51
N ASN A 40 -17.13 -3.69 -8.88
CA ASN A 40 -16.49 -2.47 -9.41
C ASN A 40 -15.51 -2.77 -10.55
N ASN A 41 -14.66 -3.80 -10.41
CA ASN A 41 -13.62 -4.12 -11.40
C ASN A 41 -14.12 -4.89 -12.63
N ALA A 42 -15.04 -5.84 -12.47
CA ALA A 42 -15.65 -6.54 -13.59
C ALA A 42 -16.53 -5.60 -14.42
N ARG A 43 -17.21 -4.63 -13.78
CA ARG A 43 -18.03 -3.62 -14.47
C ARG A 43 -17.19 -2.57 -15.22
N ASN A 44 -16.01 -2.18 -14.71
CA ASN A 44 -15.13 -1.28 -15.46
C ASN A 44 -14.50 -1.94 -16.71
N ARG A 45 -14.14 -3.23 -16.64
CA ARG A 45 -13.57 -3.95 -17.79
C ARG A 45 -14.56 -4.14 -18.94
N THR A 46 -15.86 -4.31 -18.67
CA THR A 46 -16.87 -4.47 -19.74
C THR A 46 -17.11 -3.16 -20.50
N THR A 47 -16.87 -2.00 -19.88
CA THR A 47 -16.98 -0.68 -20.50
C THR A 47 -15.75 -0.36 -21.36
N GLU A 48 -14.56 -0.77 -20.91
CA GLU A 48 -13.30 -0.58 -21.65
C GLU A 48 -13.19 -1.51 -22.88
N ASN A 49 -13.66 -2.76 -22.76
CA ASN A 49 -13.69 -3.71 -23.88
C ASN A 49 -14.74 -3.41 -24.97
N ARG A 50 -15.59 -2.39 -24.78
CA ARG A 50 -16.49 -1.92 -25.85
C ARG A 50 -15.85 -0.89 -26.78
N ASN A 51 -14.70 -0.30 -26.42
CA ASN A 51 -14.03 0.75 -27.20
C ASN A 51 -12.63 0.38 -27.73
N GLY A 52 -12.16 -0.87 -27.56
CA GLY A 52 -10.84 -1.31 -28.03
C GLY A 52 -10.93 -2.45 -29.04
N THR A 53 -10.64 -2.18 -30.30
CA THR A 53 -10.49 -3.18 -31.37
C THR A 53 -9.15 -3.92 -31.26
N ALA A 54 -9.21 -5.24 -31.39
CA ALA A 54 -8.20 -6.21 -31.88
C ALA A 54 -6.71 -6.03 -31.58
N ASN A 55 -6.17 -6.97 -30.78
CA ASN A 55 -4.95 -7.79 -30.95
C ASN A 55 -4.48 -8.17 -29.53
N THR A 56 -4.29 -9.42 -29.16
CA THR A 56 -3.12 -10.22 -29.57
C THR A 56 -3.39 -11.66 -29.11
N ALA A 57 -3.26 -12.63 -30.00
CA ALA A 57 -3.21 -14.05 -29.67
C ALA A 57 -1.77 -14.52 -29.82
N GLN A 58 -1.11 -14.91 -28.72
CA GLN A 58 -0.02 -15.87 -28.75
C GLN A 58 0.34 -16.38 -27.35
N GLY A 59 0.47 -17.70 -27.24
CA GLY A 59 1.29 -18.36 -26.22
C GLY A 59 0.55 -18.86 -24.97
N GLN A 60 0.08 -20.10 -25.00
CA GLN A 60 0.74 -21.19 -24.26
C GLN A 60 -0.04 -22.50 -24.41
N SER A 61 0.62 -23.42 -25.10
CA SER A 61 0.32 -24.84 -25.19
C SER A 61 0.64 -25.55 -23.88
N GLY A 62 -0.31 -26.32 -23.35
CA GLY A 62 -0.05 -27.29 -22.30
C GLY A 62 -1.32 -27.82 -21.66
N GLN A 63 -1.65 -29.08 -21.95
CA GLN A 63 -2.68 -29.92 -21.32
C GLN A 63 -4.14 -29.68 -21.75
N ALA A 64 -4.47 -30.14 -22.96
CA ALA A 64 -5.86 -30.29 -23.40
C ALA A 64 -6.04 -31.65 -24.07
N GLN A 65 -6.28 -32.71 -23.29
CA GLN A 65 -6.79 -33.95 -23.86
C GLN A 65 -7.57 -34.77 -22.82
N GLN A 66 -8.66 -34.21 -22.30
CA GLN A 66 -9.78 -34.98 -21.73
C GLN A 66 -11.08 -34.16 -21.50
N THR A 67 -11.07 -32.84 -21.69
CA THR A 67 -12.23 -31.95 -21.44
C THR A 67 -13.09 -31.61 -22.66
N ALA A 68 -12.81 -32.16 -23.84
CA ALA A 68 -13.45 -31.72 -25.10
C ALA A 68 -14.94 -32.11 -25.22
N GLY A 69 -15.39 -33.18 -24.54
CA GLY A 69 -16.77 -33.67 -24.65
C GLY A 69 -17.80 -32.89 -23.82
N ASN A 70 -17.39 -32.33 -22.67
CA ASN A 70 -18.29 -31.60 -21.78
C ASN A 70 -18.39 -30.10 -22.10
N GLU A 71 -17.36 -29.52 -22.72
CA GLU A 71 -17.37 -28.10 -23.09
C GLU A 71 -18.34 -27.79 -24.25
N GLN A 72 -18.52 -28.71 -25.21
CA GLN A 72 -19.47 -28.50 -26.31
C GLN A 72 -20.94 -28.54 -25.86
N ARG A 73 -21.30 -29.41 -24.91
CA ARG A 73 -22.65 -29.46 -24.33
C ARG A 73 -22.95 -28.23 -23.47
N SER A 74 -22.00 -27.82 -22.61
CA SER A 74 -22.15 -26.60 -21.82
C SER A 74 -22.16 -25.32 -22.66
N ARG A 75 -21.45 -25.28 -23.80
CA ARG A 75 -21.44 -24.13 -24.72
C ARG A 75 -22.72 -24.04 -25.56
N GLY A 76 -23.32 -25.19 -25.92
CA GLY A 76 -24.63 -25.27 -26.56
C GLY A 76 -25.76 -24.84 -25.63
N GLU A 77 -25.75 -25.31 -24.38
CA GLU A 77 -26.73 -24.93 -23.36
C GLU A 77 -26.58 -23.46 -22.93
N ARG A 78 -25.35 -22.93 -22.80
CA ARG A 78 -25.12 -21.51 -22.52
C ARG A 78 -25.53 -20.61 -23.69
N ARG A 79 -25.36 -21.04 -24.94
CA ARG A 79 -25.86 -20.31 -26.12
C ARG A 79 -27.39 -20.33 -26.20
N ALA A 80 -28.02 -21.47 -25.92
CA ALA A 80 -29.48 -21.56 -25.86
C ALA A 80 -30.08 -20.68 -24.75
N LYS A 81 -29.44 -20.64 -23.56
CA LYS A 81 -29.87 -19.78 -22.45
C LYS A 81 -29.64 -18.28 -22.70
N HIS A 82 -28.57 -17.90 -23.41
CA HIS A 82 -28.33 -16.50 -23.78
C HIS A 82 -29.27 -15.99 -24.89
N GLN A 83 -29.77 -16.88 -25.75
CA GLN A 83 -30.72 -16.51 -26.81
C GLN A 83 -32.15 -16.31 -26.28
N GLN A 84 -32.46 -16.77 -25.06
CA GLN A 84 -33.82 -16.87 -24.54
C GLN A 84 -34.25 -15.72 -23.61
N GLU A 85 -33.41 -14.70 -23.41
CA GLU A 85 -33.74 -13.46 -22.67
C GLU A 85 -33.49 -12.19 -23.50
N ALA A 86 -33.55 -12.28 -24.83
CA ALA A 86 -33.65 -11.08 -25.66
C ALA A 86 -35.07 -10.51 -25.51
N GLY A 87 -35.26 -9.67 -24.49
CA GLY A 87 -36.50 -8.93 -24.26
C GLY A 87 -36.93 -8.15 -25.50
N GLN A 88 -38.23 -7.90 -25.62
CA GLN A 88 -38.80 -7.22 -26.79
C GLN A 88 -38.16 -5.83 -26.96
N PRO A 89 -37.99 -5.33 -28.20
CA PRO A 89 -37.40 -4.03 -28.42
C PRO A 89 -38.22 -2.92 -27.76
N ALA A 90 -37.59 -2.13 -26.89
CA ALA A 90 -38.24 -1.02 -26.17
C ALA A 90 -37.35 0.23 -26.23
N VAL A 91 -37.99 1.40 -26.31
CA VAL A 91 -37.33 2.71 -26.32
C VAL A 91 -36.92 3.08 -24.90
N LEU A 92 -35.69 3.57 -24.74
CA LEU A 92 -35.18 4.06 -23.46
C LEU A 92 -35.90 5.35 -23.06
N THR A 93 -36.31 5.44 -21.80
CA THR A 93 -36.87 6.66 -21.19
C THR A 93 -35.83 7.79 -21.12
N ASP A 94 -36.30 9.04 -21.02
CA ASP A 94 -35.42 10.20 -20.82
C ASP A 94 -34.62 10.09 -19.51
N LEU A 95 -33.31 10.26 -19.60
CA LEU A 95 -32.38 10.15 -18.48
C LEU A 95 -32.35 11.41 -17.61
N ALA A 96 -32.69 12.57 -18.17
CA ALA A 96 -32.65 13.85 -17.44
C ALA A 96 -33.49 13.85 -16.15
N PRO A 97 -34.76 13.42 -16.14
CA PRO A 97 -35.56 13.38 -14.90
C PRO A 97 -35.04 12.35 -13.89
N ILE A 98 -34.49 11.24 -14.35
CA ILE A 98 -33.93 10.18 -13.50
C ILE A 98 -32.66 10.69 -12.78
N ILE A 99 -31.78 11.35 -13.52
CA ILE A 99 -30.56 11.96 -12.98
C ILE A 99 -30.91 13.05 -11.97
N ALA A 100 -31.88 13.91 -12.27
CA ALA A 100 -32.33 14.95 -11.36
C ALA A 100 -32.93 14.38 -10.07
N ASN A 101 -33.74 13.32 -10.17
CA ASN A 101 -34.30 12.62 -9.01
C ASN A 101 -33.19 12.01 -8.15
N ALA A 102 -32.27 11.26 -8.77
CA ALA A 102 -31.14 10.64 -8.08
C ALA A 102 -30.23 11.68 -7.39
N GLN A 103 -29.90 12.78 -8.08
CA GLN A 103 -29.09 13.87 -7.51
C GLN A 103 -29.81 14.56 -6.34
N SER A 104 -31.13 14.77 -6.43
CA SER A 104 -31.94 15.31 -5.33
C SER A 104 -31.96 14.39 -4.11
N GLN A 105 -32.00 13.07 -4.30
CA GLN A 105 -31.94 12.10 -3.20
C GLN A 105 -30.57 12.07 -2.52
N TRP A 106 -29.48 12.29 -3.27
CA TRP A 106 -28.10 12.20 -2.78
C TRP A 106 -27.49 13.54 -2.35
N LYS A 107 -28.19 14.66 -2.55
CA LYS A 107 -27.80 16.02 -2.15
C LYS A 107 -26.36 16.35 -2.60
N ASP A 108 -25.43 16.44 -1.66
CA ASP A 108 -24.03 16.82 -1.88
C ASP A 108 -23.16 15.69 -2.45
N ASN A 109 -23.70 14.47 -2.56
CA ASN A 109 -22.96 13.33 -3.11
C ASN A 109 -23.21 13.21 -4.62
N PRO A 110 -22.22 13.53 -5.48
CA PRO A 110 -22.42 13.52 -6.92
C PRO A 110 -22.53 12.10 -7.47
N ILE A 111 -23.18 11.96 -8.62
CA ILE A 111 -23.25 10.70 -9.36
C ILE A 111 -21.87 10.41 -9.97
N ALA A 112 -21.29 9.26 -9.65
CA ALA A 112 -20.00 8.82 -10.20
C ALA A 112 -20.14 8.10 -11.54
N SER A 113 -21.21 7.35 -11.72
CA SER A 113 -21.42 6.56 -12.94
C SER A 113 -22.90 6.27 -13.16
N ILE A 114 -23.27 6.21 -14.44
CA ILE A 114 -24.59 5.79 -14.92
C ILE A 114 -24.35 4.54 -15.77
N GLN A 115 -25.05 3.45 -15.47
CA GLN A 115 -24.96 2.21 -16.22
C GLN A 115 -26.33 1.84 -16.77
N ILE A 116 -26.36 1.50 -18.05
CA ILE A 116 -27.56 1.03 -18.74
C ILE A 116 -27.35 -0.45 -19.05
N ILE A 117 -28.14 -1.31 -18.41
CA ILE A 117 -28.09 -2.77 -18.54
C ILE A 117 -29.20 -3.20 -19.50
N ALA A 118 -28.87 -4.11 -20.43
CA ALA A 118 -29.77 -4.60 -21.48
C ALA A 118 -30.45 -3.46 -22.29
N PRO A 119 -29.66 -2.56 -22.92
CA PRO A 119 -30.22 -1.44 -23.69
C PRO A 119 -31.10 -1.95 -24.84
N ASN A 120 -32.12 -1.15 -25.20
CA ASN A 120 -33.08 -1.43 -26.27
C ASN A 120 -33.93 -2.70 -26.05
N THR A 121 -34.11 -3.16 -24.81
CA THR A 121 -34.99 -4.30 -24.47
C THR A 121 -36.02 -3.90 -23.42
N THR A 122 -37.13 -4.63 -23.32
CA THR A 122 -38.14 -4.44 -22.26
C THR A 122 -37.60 -4.65 -20.84
N ASN A 123 -36.44 -5.28 -20.70
CA ASN A 123 -35.77 -5.52 -19.42
C ASN A 123 -34.65 -4.49 -19.14
N VAL A 124 -34.68 -3.35 -19.84
CA VAL A 124 -33.67 -2.30 -19.65
C VAL A 124 -33.73 -1.76 -18.21
N SER A 125 -32.57 -1.67 -17.57
CA SER A 125 -32.46 -1.06 -16.24
C SER A 125 -31.33 -0.05 -16.21
N ILE A 126 -31.58 1.07 -15.53
CA ILE A 126 -30.65 2.17 -15.35
C ILE A 126 -30.17 2.12 -13.90
N GLU A 127 -28.89 1.82 -13.69
CA GLU A 127 -28.25 1.89 -12.38
C GLU A 127 -27.46 3.21 -12.29
N LEU A 128 -27.85 4.11 -11.37
CA LEU A 128 -27.02 5.24 -10.97
C LEU A 128 -26.23 4.87 -9.74
N ARG A 129 -24.99 5.35 -9.65
CA ARG A 129 -24.11 5.13 -8.49
C ARG A 129 -23.51 6.44 -8.00
N ALA A 130 -23.52 6.64 -6.68
CA ALA A 130 -22.92 7.82 -6.05
C ALA A 130 -21.38 7.72 -5.95
N LEU A 131 -20.70 8.86 -5.87
CA LEU A 131 -19.24 8.95 -5.81
C LEU A 131 -18.66 8.61 -4.46
N TYR A 132 -19.34 9.01 -3.39
CA TYR A 132 -18.88 8.78 -2.03
C TYR A 132 -19.76 7.73 -1.32
N ALA A 133 -19.13 6.87 -0.52
CA ALA A 133 -19.86 6.04 0.43
C ALA A 133 -20.44 6.93 1.54
N LYS A 134 -21.59 6.56 2.10
CA LYS A 134 -22.24 7.34 3.18
C LYS A 134 -21.47 7.29 4.50
N SER A 135 -20.63 6.28 4.71
CA SER A 135 -19.87 6.09 5.95
C SER A 135 -18.58 5.31 5.72
N VAL A 136 -17.59 5.54 6.58
CA VAL A 136 -16.31 4.78 6.65
C VAL A 136 -16.56 3.28 6.91
N ILE A 137 -17.66 2.96 7.59
CA ILE A 137 -18.10 1.59 7.89
C ILE A 137 -18.50 0.85 6.61
N GLN A 138 -19.02 1.56 5.61
CA GLN A 138 -19.53 1.03 4.34
C GLN A 138 -18.50 1.19 3.20
N ARG A 139 -17.22 0.88 3.48
CA ARG A 139 -16.13 0.99 2.50
C ARG A 139 -16.45 0.17 1.25
N GLY A 140 -16.39 0.82 0.08
CA GLY A 140 -16.62 0.18 -1.22
C GLY A 140 -18.10 -0.09 -1.55
N VAL A 141 -19.02 0.22 -0.63
CA VAL A 141 -20.47 0.16 -0.85
C VAL A 141 -20.97 1.58 -1.08
N TYR A 142 -21.31 1.86 -2.33
CA TYR A 142 -21.82 3.15 -2.76
C TYR A 142 -23.34 3.07 -2.86
N PRO A 143 -24.08 4.13 -2.50
CA PRO A 143 -25.51 4.22 -2.82
C PRO A 143 -25.72 3.97 -4.32
N VAL A 144 -26.59 3.02 -4.64
CA VAL A 144 -27.04 2.72 -6.00
C VAL A 144 -28.54 2.86 -6.05
N LEU A 145 -29.04 3.60 -7.02
CA LEU A 145 -30.45 3.67 -7.35
C LEU A 145 -30.67 2.95 -8.68
N LYS A 146 -31.71 2.12 -8.74
CA LYS A 146 -32.06 1.36 -9.94
C LYS A 146 -33.40 1.83 -10.45
N PHE A 147 -33.46 2.15 -11.73
CA PHE A 147 -34.68 2.59 -12.40
C PHE A 147 -35.00 1.63 -13.55
N ASP A 148 -36.27 1.39 -13.76
CA ASP A 148 -36.76 0.73 -14.97
C ASP A 148 -36.53 1.68 -16.16
N GLY A 149 -35.79 1.21 -17.17
CA GLY A 149 -35.42 2.03 -18.32
C GLY A 149 -36.54 2.23 -19.34
N VAL A 150 -37.68 1.56 -19.21
CA VAL A 150 -38.88 1.80 -20.04
C VAL A 150 -39.81 2.80 -19.34
N THR A 151 -40.13 2.54 -18.06
CA THR A 151 -41.13 3.34 -17.32
C THR A 151 -40.53 4.53 -16.55
N GLY A 152 -39.21 4.55 -16.32
CA GLY A 152 -38.56 5.53 -15.47
C GLY A 152 -38.88 5.39 -13.98
N LYS A 153 -39.61 4.33 -13.59
CA LYS A 153 -40.00 4.10 -12.20
C LYS A 153 -38.81 3.60 -11.40
N ASP A 154 -38.69 4.11 -10.17
CA ASP A 154 -37.72 3.63 -9.21
C ASP A 154 -38.05 2.18 -8.82
N ILE A 155 -37.12 1.28 -9.13
CA ILE A 155 -37.14 -0.15 -8.77
C ILE A 155 -36.02 -0.45 -7.77
N SER A 156 -35.46 0.59 -7.12
CA SER A 156 -34.48 0.40 -6.07
C SER A 156 -35.11 -0.44 -4.96
N ASP A 157 -34.57 -1.64 -4.81
CA ASP A 157 -34.90 -2.49 -3.70
C ASP A 157 -34.17 -1.92 -2.48
N ASP A 158 -34.94 -1.44 -1.49
CA ASP A 158 -34.44 -0.88 -0.22
C ASP A 158 -33.52 -1.89 0.54
N LEU A 159 -33.53 -3.14 0.10
CA LEU A 159 -32.68 -4.24 0.54
C LEU A 159 -31.18 -4.09 0.22
N GLN A 160 -30.76 -3.11 -0.58
CA GLN A 160 -29.33 -2.91 -0.93
C GLN A 160 -28.52 -2.07 0.06
N ALA A 161 -29.13 -1.51 1.11
CA ALA A 161 -28.40 -1.21 2.33
C ALA A 161 -28.15 -2.54 3.07
N ARG A 162 -27.34 -3.44 2.50
CA ARG A 162 -26.81 -4.59 3.26
C ARG A 162 -26.18 -4.01 4.51
N ASN A 163 -26.84 -4.23 5.65
CA ASN A 163 -26.34 -3.79 6.94
C ASN A 163 -24.96 -4.42 7.09
N THR A 164 -23.91 -3.61 6.95
CA THR A 164 -22.54 -4.06 7.12
C THR A 164 -22.47 -4.69 8.50
N SER A 165 -22.15 -5.99 8.55
CA SER A 165 -22.00 -6.68 9.82
C SER A 165 -20.98 -5.95 10.68
N VAL A 166 -21.13 -5.97 12.01
CA VAL A 166 -20.19 -5.30 12.93
C VAL A 166 -18.73 -5.68 12.66
N PRO A 167 -18.38 -6.97 12.42
CA PRO A 167 -17.02 -7.36 12.05
C PRO A 167 -16.54 -6.72 10.75
N MET A 168 -17.42 -6.63 9.74
CA MET A 168 -17.13 -6.01 8.46
C MET A 168 -16.95 -4.49 8.58
N GLY A 169 -17.71 -3.85 9.46
CA GLY A 169 -17.58 -2.44 9.79
C GLY A 169 -16.23 -2.10 10.43
N ILE A 170 -15.83 -2.88 11.43
CA ILE A 170 -14.51 -2.74 12.09
C ILE A 170 -13.39 -2.93 11.05
N TYR A 171 -13.50 -3.95 10.21
CA TYR A 171 -12.55 -4.18 9.12
C TYR A 171 -12.45 -2.97 8.19
N ASN A 172 -13.59 -2.46 7.74
CA ASN A 172 -13.63 -1.34 6.81
C ASN A 172 -12.99 -0.09 7.42
N VAL A 173 -13.27 0.20 8.69
CA VAL A 173 -12.63 1.31 9.42
C VAL A 173 -11.12 1.11 9.53
N VAL A 174 -10.67 -0.05 10.02
CA VAL A 174 -9.23 -0.33 10.17
C VAL A 174 -8.53 -0.25 8.82
N THR A 175 -9.17 -0.72 7.74
CA THR A 175 -8.57 -0.69 6.41
C THR A 175 -8.56 0.71 5.80
N VAL A 176 -9.62 1.52 5.98
CA VAL A 176 -9.62 2.93 5.55
C VAL A 176 -8.52 3.70 6.29
N LEU A 177 -8.38 3.49 7.60
CA LEU A 177 -7.30 4.09 8.39
C LEU A 177 -5.91 3.59 7.95
N HIS A 178 -5.80 2.31 7.56
CA HIS A 178 -4.55 1.74 7.07
C HIS A 178 -4.13 2.31 5.72
N GLU A 179 -5.06 2.38 4.76
CA GLU A 179 -4.82 2.89 3.41
C GLU A 179 -4.80 4.43 3.37
N ALA A 180 -5.28 5.08 4.43
CA ALA A 180 -5.55 6.52 4.49
C ALA A 180 -6.37 7.04 3.28
N ARG A 181 -7.17 6.15 2.66
CA ARG A 181 -7.88 6.40 1.40
C ARG A 181 -9.24 7.04 1.69
N GLY A 182 -9.56 8.12 0.98
CA GLY A 182 -10.81 8.85 1.17
C GLY A 182 -10.84 9.75 2.41
N LEU A 183 -9.73 9.88 3.12
CA LEU A 183 -9.57 10.88 4.17
C LEU A 183 -9.26 12.26 3.56
N ASP A 184 -9.80 13.30 4.19
CA ASP A 184 -9.47 14.70 3.90
C ASP A 184 -7.96 14.96 4.14
N LEU A 185 -7.44 16.01 3.48
CA LEU A 185 -6.03 16.39 3.50
C LEU A 185 -5.48 16.53 4.93
N THR A 186 -6.27 17.14 5.82
CA THR A 186 -5.91 17.34 7.23
C THR A 186 -5.62 16.02 7.94
N PHE A 187 -6.48 15.01 7.78
CA PHE A 187 -6.32 13.70 8.40
C PHE A 187 -5.13 12.93 7.82
N ARG A 188 -4.83 13.09 6.52
CA ARG A 188 -3.66 12.48 5.90
C ARG A 188 -2.37 12.99 6.52
N TRP A 189 -2.25 14.30 6.73
CA TRP A 189 -1.09 14.89 7.41
C TRP A 189 -1.00 14.46 8.87
N LEU A 190 -2.11 14.40 9.60
CA LEU A 190 -2.14 13.92 10.97
C LEU A 190 -1.66 12.46 11.08
N LEU A 191 -2.14 11.57 10.20
CA LEU A 191 -1.69 10.17 10.14
C LEU A 191 -0.22 10.05 9.72
N PHE A 192 0.23 10.90 8.79
CA PHE A 192 1.63 10.96 8.37
C PHE A 192 2.55 11.31 9.54
N PHE A 193 2.30 12.42 10.25
CA PHE A 193 3.12 12.83 11.38
C PHE A 193 3.06 11.85 12.55
N SER A 194 1.89 11.28 12.84
CA SER A 194 1.74 10.20 13.82
C SER A 194 2.60 8.99 13.46
N GLY A 195 2.62 8.60 12.17
CA GLY A 195 3.48 7.53 11.66
C GLY A 195 4.98 7.81 11.82
N VAL A 196 5.41 9.04 11.52
CA VAL A 196 6.81 9.48 11.69
C VAL A 196 7.20 9.43 13.17
N LEU A 197 6.38 10.00 14.06
CA LEU A 197 6.62 9.99 15.51
C LEU A 197 6.67 8.57 16.07
N GLY A 198 5.75 7.69 15.67
CA GLY A 198 5.76 6.29 16.09
C GLY A 198 7.05 5.56 15.66
N THR A 199 7.52 5.81 14.43
CA THR A 199 8.78 5.23 13.93
C THR A 199 9.99 5.77 14.69
N LEU A 200 10.02 7.07 14.99
CA LEU A 200 11.08 7.69 15.79
C LEU A 200 11.10 7.14 17.22
N MET A 201 9.94 6.95 17.85
CA MET A 201 9.83 6.36 19.19
C MET A 201 10.43 4.95 19.24
N VAL A 202 10.10 4.09 18.27
CA VAL A 202 10.66 2.74 18.18
C VAL A 202 12.17 2.78 17.91
N ALA A 203 12.61 3.56 16.92
CA ALA A 203 14.03 3.68 16.57
C ALA A 203 14.88 4.19 17.74
N THR A 204 14.41 5.24 18.43
CA THR A 204 15.11 5.80 19.60
C THR A 204 15.13 4.83 20.77
N GLY A 205 14.03 4.12 21.06
CA GLY A 205 13.99 3.08 22.10
C GLY A 205 15.01 1.97 21.87
N LEU A 206 15.13 1.49 20.63
CA LEU A 206 16.12 0.47 20.24
C LEU A 206 17.57 0.97 20.39
N ILE A 207 17.84 2.22 20.00
CA ILE A 207 19.18 2.82 20.14
C ILE A 207 19.52 3.06 21.61
N LEU A 208 18.57 3.58 22.41
CA LEU A 208 18.76 3.84 23.84
C LEU A 208 19.04 2.56 24.62
N TRP A 209 18.43 1.43 24.22
CA TRP A 209 18.76 0.12 24.79
C TRP A 209 20.25 -0.21 24.60
N CYS A 210 20.80 0.00 23.40
CA CYS A 210 22.23 -0.20 23.12
C CYS A 210 23.11 0.74 23.95
N VAL A 211 22.74 2.02 24.06
CA VAL A 211 23.49 3.02 24.83
C VAL A 211 23.50 2.68 26.32
N LYS A 212 22.35 2.29 26.89
CA LYS A 212 22.23 1.94 28.31
C LYS A 212 23.07 0.72 28.69
N ARG A 213 23.22 -0.25 27.77
CA ARG A 213 24.03 -1.45 27.99
C ARG A 213 25.50 -1.32 27.57
N ALA A 214 25.88 -0.26 26.87
CA ALA A 214 27.26 -0.04 26.45
C ALA A 214 28.28 -0.09 27.62
N PRO A 215 28.05 0.54 28.79
CA PRO A 215 28.97 0.46 29.93
C PRO A 215 29.10 -0.96 30.51
N GLN A 216 28.02 -1.74 30.49
CA GLN A 216 28.04 -3.13 30.97
C GLN A 216 28.91 -4.00 30.06
N GLN A 217 28.81 -3.81 28.75
CA GLN A 217 29.67 -4.51 27.77
C GLN A 217 31.14 -4.04 27.88
N GLN A 218 31.40 -2.76 28.11
CA GLN A 218 32.76 -2.25 28.33
C GLN A 218 33.42 -2.86 29.58
N LYS A 219 32.65 -3.07 30.67
CA LYS A 219 33.15 -3.74 31.88
C LYS A 219 33.48 -5.22 31.66
N GLN A 220 32.76 -5.90 30.77
CA GLN A 220 33.00 -7.30 30.42
C GLN A 220 34.25 -7.46 29.53
N GLY A 221 34.76 -6.39 28.91
CA GLY A 221 35.97 -6.43 28.08
C GLY A 221 35.75 -7.01 26.67
N HIS A 222 34.64 -7.70 26.43
CA HIS A 222 34.23 -8.20 25.11
C HIS A 222 32.75 -7.88 24.83
N LYS A 223 32.39 -7.74 23.55
CA LYS A 223 30.99 -7.57 23.13
C LYS A 223 30.33 -8.94 23.01
N SER A 224 29.21 -9.14 23.71
CA SER A 224 28.37 -10.32 23.52
C SER A 224 27.77 -10.36 22.12
N PHE A 225 27.59 -11.58 21.58
CA PHE A 225 26.99 -11.78 20.25
C PHE A 225 25.60 -11.13 20.16
N GLY A 226 24.74 -11.31 21.17
CA GLY A 226 23.41 -10.72 21.20
C GLY A 226 23.41 -9.19 21.17
N TYR A 227 24.36 -8.55 21.86
CA TYR A 227 24.50 -7.09 21.79
C TYR A 227 24.93 -6.62 20.40
N ARG A 228 25.89 -7.31 19.79
CA ARG A 228 26.33 -7.02 18.42
C ARG A 228 25.23 -7.25 17.40
N PHE A 229 24.43 -8.30 17.56
CA PHE A 229 23.27 -8.58 16.71
C PHE A 229 22.27 -7.42 16.73
N VAL A 230 21.92 -6.91 17.91
CA VAL A 230 21.01 -5.76 18.06
C VAL A 230 21.63 -4.49 17.45
N GLU A 231 22.93 -4.24 17.66
CA GLU A 231 23.64 -3.11 17.02
C GLU A 231 23.49 -3.14 15.48
N VAL A 232 23.63 -4.32 14.87
CA VAL A 232 23.55 -4.52 13.41
C VAL A 232 22.12 -4.38 12.91
N MET A 233 21.16 -5.03 13.57
CA MET A 233 19.74 -4.94 13.22
C MET A 233 19.23 -3.50 13.33
N ASN A 234 19.66 -2.75 14.34
CA ASN A 234 19.28 -1.35 14.49
C ASN A 234 19.78 -0.49 13.32
N ILE A 235 21.01 -0.70 12.86
CA ILE A 235 21.55 0.01 11.68
C ILE A 235 20.73 -0.37 10.43
N ALA A 236 20.54 -1.67 10.18
CA ALA A 236 19.80 -2.15 9.02
C ALA A 236 18.34 -1.66 9.00
N ALA A 237 17.69 -1.58 10.16
CA ALA A 237 16.32 -1.09 10.27
C ALA A 237 16.22 0.44 10.13
N VAL A 238 17.09 1.20 10.80
CA VAL A 238 16.94 2.67 10.89
C VAL A 238 17.49 3.37 9.64
N ILE A 239 18.67 2.99 9.15
CA ILE A 239 19.28 3.62 7.96
C ILE A 239 19.26 2.72 6.72
N GLY A 240 19.28 1.39 6.91
CA GLY A 240 19.21 0.45 5.79
C GLY A 240 17.89 0.53 5.01
N LEU A 241 16.75 0.71 5.70
CA LEU A 241 15.44 0.86 5.04
C LEU A 241 15.37 2.12 4.14
N PRO A 242 15.76 3.33 4.59
CA PRO A 242 15.85 4.48 3.69
C PRO A 242 16.78 4.27 2.50
N ILE A 243 17.92 3.60 2.67
CA ILE A 243 18.83 3.27 1.56
C ILE A 243 18.13 2.35 0.55
N ALA A 244 17.39 1.36 1.03
CA ALA A 244 16.61 0.47 0.18
C ALA A 244 15.49 1.23 -0.57
N CYS A 245 14.80 2.16 0.09
CA CYS A 245 13.84 3.05 -0.57
C CYS A 245 14.49 3.88 -1.68
N ALA A 246 15.67 4.45 -1.43
CA ALA A 246 16.43 5.13 -2.47
C ALA A 246 16.71 4.16 -3.62
N ALA A 247 17.30 3.00 -3.37
CA ALA A 247 17.60 2.00 -4.40
C ALA A 247 16.38 1.62 -5.26
N TYR A 248 15.18 1.57 -4.68
CA TYR A 248 13.94 1.38 -5.43
C TYR A 248 13.67 2.54 -6.41
N PHE A 249 13.85 3.80 -6.00
CA PHE A 249 13.73 4.95 -6.92
C PHE A 249 14.78 4.92 -8.03
N TYR A 250 16.01 4.51 -7.73
CA TYR A 250 17.05 4.30 -8.75
C TYR A 250 16.67 3.20 -9.74
N ALA A 251 16.16 2.06 -9.25
CA ALA A 251 15.69 0.97 -10.09
C ALA A 251 14.53 1.42 -10.98
N ASN A 252 13.56 2.15 -10.42
CA ASN A 252 12.43 2.70 -11.16
C ASN A 252 12.87 3.64 -12.30
N ARG A 253 14.03 4.28 -12.16
CA ARG A 253 14.55 5.18 -13.19
C ARG A 253 15.44 4.51 -14.22
N PHE A 254 16.29 3.58 -13.82
CA PHE A 254 17.23 2.92 -14.73
C PHE A 254 16.63 1.76 -15.50
N ILE A 255 15.56 1.15 -15.00
CA ILE A 255 14.91 0.05 -15.71
C ILE A 255 13.97 0.65 -16.77
N PRO A 256 14.19 0.35 -18.07
CA PRO A 256 13.35 0.86 -19.16
C PRO A 256 11.88 0.43 -19.01
N PHE A 257 10.97 1.21 -19.57
CA PHE A 257 9.54 0.93 -19.48
C PHE A 257 9.13 -0.32 -20.26
N GLU A 258 9.92 -0.72 -21.26
CA GLU A 258 9.68 -1.84 -22.16
C GLU A 258 9.92 -3.21 -21.51
N VAL A 259 10.53 -3.25 -20.32
CA VAL A 259 10.79 -4.50 -19.61
C VAL A 259 9.49 -5.08 -19.08
N GLU A 260 9.09 -6.22 -19.62
CA GLU A 260 7.95 -6.99 -19.11
C GLU A 260 8.15 -7.32 -17.63
N ALA A 261 7.07 -7.18 -16.85
CA ALA A 261 7.06 -7.44 -15.41
C ALA A 261 8.17 -6.69 -14.64
N ARG A 262 8.36 -5.40 -14.93
CA ARG A 262 9.34 -4.51 -14.28
C ARG A 262 9.39 -4.59 -12.75
N LEU A 263 8.24 -4.82 -12.12
CA LEU A 263 8.11 -5.01 -10.66
C LEU A 263 9.00 -6.16 -10.13
N ASN A 264 9.23 -7.21 -10.93
CA ASN A 264 10.10 -8.33 -10.57
C ASN A 264 11.58 -7.94 -10.48
N TRP A 265 11.96 -6.75 -10.93
CA TRP A 265 13.31 -6.21 -10.83
C TRP A 265 13.41 -5.10 -9.78
N GLU A 266 12.40 -4.22 -9.74
CA GLU A 266 12.35 -3.12 -8.77
C GLU A 266 12.25 -3.62 -7.32
N ILE A 267 11.40 -4.62 -7.06
CA ILE A 267 11.20 -5.15 -5.70
C ILE A 267 12.47 -5.84 -5.19
N PRO A 268 13.15 -6.74 -5.94
CA PRO A 268 14.41 -7.29 -5.49
C PRO A 268 15.51 -6.24 -5.32
N ALA A 269 15.56 -5.17 -6.14
CA ALA A 269 16.55 -4.11 -5.94
C ALA A 269 16.46 -3.48 -4.54
N PHE A 270 15.23 -3.28 -4.04
CA PHE A 270 14.99 -2.84 -2.65
C PHE A 270 15.55 -3.87 -1.64
N PHE A 271 15.17 -5.14 -1.76
CA PHE A 271 15.60 -6.17 -0.80
C PHE A 271 17.10 -6.45 -0.84
N ILE A 272 17.72 -6.40 -2.01
CA ILE A 272 19.16 -6.55 -2.20
C ILE A 272 19.91 -5.39 -1.54
N ALA A 273 19.49 -4.15 -1.77
CA ALA A 273 20.09 -2.98 -1.12
C ALA A 273 19.93 -3.05 0.40
N TRP A 274 18.76 -3.50 0.88
CA TRP A 274 18.52 -3.66 2.31
C TRP A 274 19.41 -4.75 2.92
N LEU A 275 19.48 -5.92 2.29
CA LEU A 275 20.35 -7.01 2.72
C LEU A 275 21.83 -6.62 2.67
N ALA A 276 22.26 -5.90 1.63
CA ALA A 276 23.61 -5.37 1.51
C ALA A 276 23.94 -4.42 2.67
N SER A 277 23.01 -3.54 3.05
CA SER A 277 23.20 -2.65 4.21
C SER A 277 23.35 -3.42 5.54
N LEU A 278 22.62 -4.53 5.69
CA LEU A 278 22.69 -5.42 6.85
C LEU A 278 24.04 -6.15 6.90
N ILE A 279 24.46 -6.76 5.79
CA ILE A 279 25.76 -7.44 5.67
C ILE A 279 26.89 -6.44 5.94
N TYR A 280 26.80 -5.24 5.37
CA TYR A 280 27.78 -4.18 5.60
C TYR A 280 27.87 -3.78 7.07
N ALA A 281 26.73 -3.60 7.74
CA ALA A 281 26.67 -3.29 9.16
C ALA A 281 27.23 -4.43 10.04
N ALA A 282 27.08 -5.68 9.61
CA ALA A 282 27.62 -6.85 10.31
C ALA A 282 29.16 -6.89 10.27
N ILE A 283 29.75 -6.61 9.11
CA ILE A 283 31.20 -6.66 8.90
C ILE A 283 31.91 -5.43 9.48
N ARG A 284 31.31 -4.24 9.34
CA ARG A 284 31.96 -2.98 9.74
C ARG A 284 31.82 -2.67 11.24
N PRO A 285 32.81 -2.03 11.87
CA PRO A 285 32.68 -1.53 13.24
C PRO A 285 31.44 -0.65 13.40
N HIS A 286 30.70 -0.81 14.50
CA HIS A 286 29.39 -0.17 14.73
C HIS A 286 29.35 1.33 14.36
N ARG A 287 30.35 2.11 14.82
CA ARG A 287 30.43 3.54 14.54
C ARG A 287 30.72 3.84 13.06
N GLN A 288 31.59 3.06 12.41
CA GLN A 288 31.92 3.26 11.00
C GLN A 288 30.72 2.90 10.11
N ALA A 289 30.02 1.80 10.40
CA ALA A 289 28.81 1.42 9.70
C ALA A 289 27.74 2.53 9.72
N TRP A 290 27.50 3.18 10.87
CA TRP A 290 26.60 4.34 10.95
C TRP A 290 27.04 5.50 10.08
N LEU A 291 28.32 5.88 10.15
CA LEU A 291 28.85 7.02 9.39
C LEU A 291 28.83 6.76 7.89
N GLU A 292 29.29 5.60 7.45
CA GLU A 292 29.38 5.22 6.04
C GLU A 292 27.98 5.07 5.42
N LEU A 293 27.03 4.44 6.11
CA LEU A 293 25.66 4.30 5.61
C LEU A 293 24.87 5.61 5.65
N LEU A 294 25.05 6.47 6.66
CA LEU A 294 24.44 7.81 6.66
C LEU A 294 24.97 8.68 5.51
N MET A 295 26.28 8.60 5.22
CA MET A 295 26.86 9.30 4.09
C MET A 295 26.35 8.74 2.77
N LEU A 296 26.28 7.42 2.64
CA LEU A 296 25.70 6.76 1.46
C LEU A 296 24.24 7.16 1.23
N ALA A 297 23.41 7.17 2.29
CA ALA A 297 22.04 7.64 2.21
C ALA A 297 21.94 9.12 1.80
N THR A 298 22.78 9.98 2.37
CA THR A 298 22.85 11.41 2.02
C THR A 298 23.12 11.60 0.53
N VAL A 299 24.16 10.92 0.01
CA VAL A 299 24.53 11.00 -1.40
C VAL A 299 23.43 10.40 -2.28
N ALA A 300 22.89 9.23 -1.91
CA ALA A 300 21.85 8.56 -2.67
C ALA A 300 20.61 9.44 -2.83
N TYR A 301 20.15 10.11 -1.77
CA TYR A 301 18.99 11.00 -1.85
C TYR A 301 19.31 12.33 -2.55
N ALA A 302 20.50 12.91 -2.34
CA ALA A 302 20.90 14.16 -3.00
C ALA A 302 21.05 14.01 -4.53
N LEU A 303 21.42 12.82 -5.00
CA LEU A 303 21.58 12.52 -6.41
C LEU A 303 20.26 12.22 -7.13
N LEU A 304 19.15 11.95 -6.43
CA LEU A 304 17.87 11.61 -7.07
C LEU A 304 17.36 12.72 -8.02
N PRO A 305 17.31 14.01 -7.64
CA PRO A 305 16.89 15.08 -8.56
C PRO A 305 17.83 15.24 -9.76
N LEU A 306 19.14 15.01 -9.54
CA LEU A 306 20.13 15.07 -10.61
C LEU A 306 19.91 13.94 -11.63
N ILE A 307 19.65 12.74 -11.14
CA ILE A 307 19.34 11.58 -11.98
C ILE A 307 18.01 11.77 -12.69
N ASN A 308 17.01 12.34 -12.02
CA ASN A 308 15.74 12.69 -12.64
C ASN A 308 15.98 13.56 -13.89
N PHE A 309 16.82 14.60 -13.78
CA PHE A 309 17.21 15.44 -14.91
C PHE A 309 18.02 14.69 -15.99
N MET A 310 19.02 13.89 -15.60
CA MET A 310 19.90 13.19 -16.56
C MET A 310 19.18 12.11 -17.39
N THR A 311 18.09 11.57 -16.87
CA THR A 311 17.36 10.45 -17.49
C THR A 311 16.13 10.91 -18.27
N GLY A 312 16.12 12.17 -18.73
CA GLY A 312 15.05 12.76 -19.53
C GLY A 312 13.86 13.29 -18.73
N GLY A 313 13.95 13.31 -17.40
CA GLY A 313 12.96 13.95 -16.54
C GLY A 313 13.14 15.46 -16.45
N GLN A 314 12.13 16.13 -15.91
CA GLN A 314 12.15 17.58 -15.73
C GLN A 314 13.05 17.97 -14.57
N ALA A 315 13.98 18.92 -14.79
CA ALA A 315 14.76 19.50 -13.71
C ALA A 315 13.86 20.23 -12.71
N LEU A 316 14.27 20.31 -11.44
CA LEU A 316 13.49 20.96 -10.38
C LEU A 316 13.04 22.39 -10.74
N TRP A 317 13.95 23.22 -11.26
CA TRP A 317 13.61 24.59 -11.66
C TRP A 317 12.59 24.64 -12.79
N ASN A 318 12.68 23.73 -13.77
CA ASN A 318 11.72 23.67 -14.87
C ASN A 318 10.37 23.11 -14.41
N SER A 319 10.38 22.17 -13.48
CA SER A 319 9.17 21.62 -12.86
C SER A 319 8.39 22.70 -12.10
N ILE A 320 9.08 23.62 -11.42
CA ILE A 320 8.45 24.76 -10.73
C ILE A 320 7.92 25.77 -11.76
N ALA A 321 8.70 26.06 -12.81
CA ALA A 321 8.30 27.02 -13.83
C ALA A 321 7.07 26.59 -14.65
N ASN A 322 6.82 25.29 -14.79
CA ASN A 322 5.69 24.73 -15.53
C ASN A 322 4.55 24.20 -14.63
N ASP A 323 4.46 24.66 -13.38
CA ASP A 323 3.42 24.26 -12.40
C ASP A 323 3.31 22.75 -12.13
N GLN A 324 4.38 22.00 -12.37
CA GLN A 324 4.45 20.55 -12.13
C GLN A 324 4.79 20.25 -10.67
N TRP A 325 3.96 20.71 -9.74
CA TRP A 325 4.20 20.62 -8.29
C TRP A 325 4.39 19.19 -7.77
N MET A 326 3.84 18.19 -8.45
CA MET A 326 4.03 16.79 -8.07
C MET A 326 5.50 16.35 -8.20
N ILE A 327 6.19 16.74 -9.28
CA ILE A 327 7.60 16.40 -9.49
C ILE A 327 8.49 17.27 -8.60
N ALA A 328 8.21 18.58 -8.54
CA ALA A 328 8.97 19.50 -7.71
C ALA A 328 8.93 19.14 -6.21
N SER A 329 7.75 18.76 -5.69
CA SER A 329 7.62 18.37 -4.28
C SER A 329 8.39 17.09 -3.94
N PHE A 330 8.45 16.12 -4.85
CA PHE A 330 9.27 14.93 -4.67
C PHE A 330 10.77 15.28 -4.64
N ASP A 331 11.25 16.07 -5.59
CA ASP A 331 12.65 16.50 -5.64
C ASP A 331 13.04 17.31 -4.39
N LEU A 332 12.20 18.25 -3.95
CA LEU A 332 12.41 18.98 -2.71
C LEU A 332 12.41 18.08 -1.47
N MET A 333 11.52 17.09 -1.41
CA MET A 333 11.47 16.12 -0.31
C MET A 333 12.75 15.28 -0.25
N THR A 334 13.25 14.78 -1.39
CA THR A 334 14.50 13.99 -1.42
C THR A 334 15.70 14.82 -0.97
N LEU A 335 15.78 16.09 -1.36
CA LEU A 335 16.82 17.03 -0.88
C LEU A 335 16.68 17.30 0.62
N ALA A 336 15.47 17.52 1.12
CA ALA A 336 15.23 17.71 2.55
C ALA A 336 15.68 16.49 3.37
N ILE A 337 15.37 15.28 2.90
CA ILE A 337 15.82 14.02 3.52
C ILE A 337 17.34 13.89 3.46
N ALA A 338 17.99 14.25 2.35
CA ALA A 338 19.44 14.25 2.23
C ALA A 338 20.10 15.18 3.26
N ILE A 339 19.55 16.39 3.45
CA ILE A 339 20.01 17.33 4.48
C ILE A 339 19.86 16.72 5.88
N LEU A 340 18.73 16.08 6.19
CA LEU A 340 18.52 15.41 7.47
C LEU A 340 19.53 14.28 7.73
N PHE A 341 19.87 13.48 6.72
CA PHE A 341 20.90 12.46 6.84
C PHE A 341 22.30 13.06 7.01
N PHE A 342 22.62 14.15 6.31
CA PHE A 342 23.88 14.85 6.48
C PHE A 342 24.04 15.44 7.89
N LEU A 343 22.99 16.07 8.41
CA LEU A 343 22.97 16.60 9.78
C LEU A 343 23.14 15.48 10.81
N SER A 344 22.50 14.34 10.58
CA SER A 344 22.64 13.15 11.43
C SER A 344 24.07 12.60 11.38
N PHE A 345 24.66 12.48 10.18
CA PHE A 345 26.06 12.09 9.98
C PHE A 345 27.00 13.02 10.75
N TYR A 346 26.82 14.34 10.62
CA TYR A 346 27.65 15.33 11.28
C TYR A 346 27.56 15.23 12.81
N LYS A 347 26.35 15.06 13.36
CA LYS A 347 26.15 14.86 14.80
C LYS A 347 26.82 13.59 15.29
N VAL A 348 26.66 12.46 14.58
CA VAL A 348 27.29 11.18 14.96
C VAL A 348 28.82 11.26 14.85
N LYS A 349 29.36 11.93 13.83
CA LYS A 349 30.81 12.11 13.64
C LYS A 349 31.43 12.89 14.79
N LYS A 350 30.76 13.96 15.23
CA LYS A 350 31.21 14.82 16.35
C LYS A 350 31.02 14.21 17.73
N HIS A 351 30.15 13.21 17.87
CA HIS A 351 29.91 12.57 19.15
C HIS A 351 31.15 11.77 19.60
N LYS A 352 31.85 12.30 20.61
CA LYS A 352 32.89 11.59 21.35
C LYS A 352 32.16 10.65 22.30
N GLY A 353 32.20 9.34 22.04
CA GLY A 353 31.43 8.35 22.79
C GLY A 353 31.73 8.35 24.30
N LEU A 354 31.04 7.48 25.06
CA LEU A 354 31.18 7.40 26.51
C LEU A 354 32.65 7.23 26.94
N PRO A 355 33.16 8.05 27.89
CA PRO A 355 34.52 7.93 28.39
C PRO A 355 34.69 6.55 29.04
N VAL A 356 35.75 5.83 28.66
CA VAL A 356 36.06 4.51 29.22
C VAL A 356 36.42 4.71 30.70
N LYS A 357 35.51 4.34 31.61
CA LYS A 357 35.85 4.20 33.03
C LYS A 357 36.80 3.00 33.13
N LYS A 358 38.10 3.27 33.27
CA LYS A 358 39.10 2.25 33.61
C LYS A 358 38.60 1.47 34.82
N ALA A 359 38.51 0.14 34.70
CA ALA A 359 38.24 -0.72 35.83
C ALA A 359 39.26 -0.41 36.93
N LYS A 360 38.77 -0.12 38.13
CA LYS A 360 39.62 0.11 39.31
C LYS A 360 40.31 -1.23 39.57
N ASN A 361 41.64 -1.29 39.40
CA ASN A 361 42.42 -2.46 39.77
C ASN A 361 42.10 -2.78 41.24
N VAL A 362 41.41 -3.89 41.47
CA VAL A 362 41.26 -4.45 42.81
C VAL A 362 42.64 -4.98 43.17
N PRO A 363 43.29 -4.50 44.24
CA PRO A 363 44.56 -5.06 44.66
C PRO A 363 44.35 -6.55 44.97
N SER A 364 45.15 -7.40 44.34
CA SER A 364 45.26 -8.81 44.72
C SER A 364 45.60 -8.85 46.21
N THR A 365 44.67 -9.40 47.00
CA THR A 365 44.89 -9.69 48.41
C THR A 365 46.07 -10.65 48.47
N LYS A 366 47.24 -10.14 48.92
CA LYS A 366 48.39 -10.98 49.24
C LYS A 366 47.94 -12.02 50.27
N GLU A 367 48.20 -13.29 49.96
CA GLU A 367 48.18 -14.39 50.92
C GLU A 367 48.98 -13.98 52.15
N ILE A 368 48.33 -13.98 53.31
CA ILE A 368 49.02 -13.97 54.60
C ILE A 368 49.25 -15.45 54.92
N ALA A 369 50.46 -15.91 54.64
CA ALA A 369 50.99 -17.12 55.25
C ALA A 369 51.39 -16.80 56.69
N VAL A 370 50.73 -17.41 57.67
CA VAL A 370 51.25 -17.70 59.01
C VAL A 370 50.77 -19.08 59.41
#